data_AF-A0A379LL91-F1
#
_entry.id   AF-A0A379LL91-F1
#
_cell.length_a   1.000
_cell.length_b   1.000
_cell.length_c   1.000
_cell.angle_alpha   90.00
_cell.angle_beta   90.00
_cell.angle_gamma   90.00
#
_symmetry.space_group_name_H-M   'P 1'
#
loop_
_entity.id
_entity.type
_entity.pdbx_description
1 polymer ?
#
loop_
_entity_poly.entity_id
_entity_poly.type
_entity_poly.pdbx_seq_one_letter_code
_entity_poly.pdbx_strand_id
1 'polypeptide(L)'
;MKVLNKILGGLLIASLASNTPAAAKIKTVDEFLKEDKVMIYSSPVVNSTNSTNWYANPYAVLSPTKRHLKPEVMMIYVSSEGYSDGFENLVQLNCKNPIESHIVHDPLKDRSISFKESMAYPNNRSDKNFVNRLDRGAVEALFNRYC
;
A
#
# COMPACT_ATOMS: atom_id res chain seq x y z
N MET A 1 -47.66 29.06 34.00
CA MET A 1 -47.22 27.70 33.61
C MET A 1 -46.23 27.87 32.45
N LYS A 2 -44.91 27.69 32.64
CA LYS A 2 -44.14 26.43 32.43
C LYS A 2 -44.38 25.90 30.99
N VAL A 3 -43.42 25.76 30.07
CA VAL A 3 -42.01 25.34 30.18
C VAL A 3 -41.23 25.81 28.93
N LEU A 4 -40.02 26.37 29.13
CA LEU A 4 -38.96 26.45 28.12
C LEU A 4 -38.53 25.02 27.74
N ASN A 5 -38.67 24.61 26.48
CA ASN A 5 -38.01 23.39 26.01
C ASN A 5 -36.71 23.76 25.29
N LYS A 6 -35.62 23.66 26.05
CA LYS A 6 -34.25 23.54 25.54
C LYS A 6 -34.15 22.16 24.89
N ILE A 7 -33.88 22.10 23.59
CA ILE A 7 -33.20 20.93 23.02
C ILE A 7 -31.84 21.40 22.54
N LEU A 8 -30.92 21.27 23.48
CA LEU A 8 -29.49 21.11 23.29
C LEU A 8 -29.29 19.67 22.79
N GLY A 9 -28.58 19.47 21.67
CA GLY A 9 -28.16 18.14 21.23
C GLY A 9 -27.88 18.14 19.72
N GLY A 10 -26.66 17.97 19.23
CA GLY A 10 -25.41 17.68 19.89
C GLY A 10 -24.24 18.17 19.03
N LEU A 11 -23.18 18.51 19.73
CA LEU A 11 -21.84 18.79 19.23
C LEU A 11 -21.22 17.51 18.62
N LEU A 12 -20.14 17.70 17.84
CA LEU A 12 -19.10 16.74 17.37
C LEU A 12 -19.27 16.36 15.90
N ILE A 13 -18.67 17.09 14.96
CA ILE A 13 -17.25 16.96 14.57
C ILE A 13 -16.87 15.48 14.40
N ALA A 14 -17.18 14.90 13.25
CA ALA A 14 -16.34 13.87 12.68
C ALA A 14 -15.43 14.55 11.66
N SER A 15 -14.41 15.22 12.19
CA SER A 15 -13.15 15.36 11.49
C SER A 15 -12.72 13.95 11.11
N LEU A 16 -12.94 13.55 9.86
CA LEU A 16 -12.15 12.47 9.27
C LEU A 16 -10.73 13.03 9.19
N ALA A 17 -10.02 12.85 10.29
CA ALA A 17 -8.61 13.08 10.41
C ALA A 17 -7.97 12.34 9.24
N SER A 18 -7.42 13.15 8.35
CA SER A 18 -6.49 12.81 7.30
C SER A 18 -5.32 12.02 7.90
N ASN A 19 -5.49 10.71 8.02
CA ASN A 19 -4.42 9.76 8.28
C ASN A 19 -3.84 9.24 6.96
N THR A 20 -3.75 10.10 5.95
CA THR A 20 -2.83 9.84 4.83
C THR A 20 -1.43 10.17 5.33
N PRO A 21 -0.55 9.17 5.58
CA PRO A 21 0.87 9.47 5.62
C PRO A 21 1.20 10.16 4.29
N ALA A 22 1.54 11.44 4.38
CA ALA A 22 1.93 12.24 3.24
C ALA A 22 3.04 11.51 2.49
N ALA A 23 2.87 11.38 1.18
CA ALA A 23 3.82 10.72 0.29
C ALA A 23 5.18 11.42 0.38
N ALA A 24 6.14 10.79 1.06
CA ALA A 24 7.54 11.17 0.94
C ALA A 24 7.98 10.77 -0.47
N LYS A 25 7.94 11.70 -1.42
CA LYS A 25 8.48 11.48 -2.76
C LYS A 25 9.99 11.31 -2.64
N ILE A 26 10.45 10.10 -2.84
CA ILE A 26 11.87 9.78 -2.79
C ILE A 26 12.61 10.47 -3.94
N LYS A 27 13.75 11.08 -3.61
CA LYS A 27 14.58 11.80 -4.59
C LYS A 27 15.79 11.00 -5.03
N THR A 28 16.29 10.08 -4.19
CA THR A 28 17.52 9.32 -4.48
C THR A 28 17.43 7.84 -4.08
N VAL A 29 18.31 7.00 -4.65
CA VAL A 29 18.44 5.59 -4.26
C VAL A 29 18.82 5.45 -2.78
N ASP A 30 19.71 6.32 -2.28
CA ASP A 30 20.16 6.27 -0.88
C ASP A 30 19.02 6.60 0.10
N GLU A 31 18.12 7.51 -0.27
CA GLU A 31 16.91 7.79 0.51
C GLU A 31 15.95 6.59 0.51
N PHE A 32 15.75 5.96 -0.66
CA PHE A 32 14.93 4.74 -0.78
C PHE A 32 15.44 3.61 0.12
N LEU A 33 16.72 3.29 0.05
CA LEU A 33 17.28 2.15 0.79
C LEU A 33 17.38 2.38 2.31
N LYS A 34 17.21 3.62 2.77
CA LYS A 34 17.24 3.98 4.20
C LYS A 34 15.85 4.11 4.81
N GLU A 35 14.80 4.05 3.99
CA GLU A 35 13.45 4.21 4.48
C GLU A 35 12.97 2.96 5.21
N ASP A 36 12.42 3.17 6.41
CA ASP A 36 11.86 2.10 7.23
C ASP A 36 10.52 1.57 6.67
N LYS A 37 10.09 0.40 7.17
CA LYS A 37 8.73 -0.12 6.91
C LYS A 37 7.70 0.95 7.25
N VAL A 38 6.88 1.32 6.27
CA VAL A 38 5.91 2.40 6.39
C VAL A 38 4.52 1.93 5.99
N MET A 39 3.49 2.38 6.72
CA MET A 39 2.11 2.18 6.32
C MET A 39 1.81 3.06 5.11
N ILE A 40 1.33 2.46 4.02
CA ILE A 40 1.02 3.17 2.77
C ILE A 40 -0.48 3.34 2.56
N TYR A 41 -1.29 2.41 3.06
CA TYR A 41 -2.73 2.42 2.86
C TYR A 41 -3.44 1.70 4.00
N SER A 42 -4.59 2.22 4.42
CA SER A 42 -5.46 1.57 5.39
C SER A 42 -6.88 1.58 4.83
N SER A 43 -7.46 0.39 4.69
CA SER A 43 -8.84 0.21 4.24
C SER A 43 -9.69 -0.23 5.42
N PRO A 44 -10.63 0.58 5.92
CA PRO A 44 -11.57 0.10 6.93
C PRO A 44 -12.45 -1.00 6.32
N VAL A 45 -12.71 -2.06 7.08
CA VAL A 45 -13.75 -3.03 6.72
C VAL A 45 -15.09 -2.44 7.16
N VAL A 46 -15.98 -2.22 6.20
CA VAL A 46 -17.30 -1.59 6.41
C VAL A 46 -18.02 -2.23 7.60
N ASN A 47 -18.49 -1.40 8.53
CA ASN A 47 -19.19 -1.80 9.78
C ASN A 47 -18.36 -2.63 10.78
N SER A 48 -17.04 -2.54 10.76
CA SER A 48 -16.18 -3.15 11.78
C SER A 48 -15.11 -2.18 12.29
N THR A 49 -14.54 -2.48 13.46
CA THR A 49 -13.33 -1.80 13.97
C THR A 49 -12.04 -2.30 13.30
N ASN A 50 -12.15 -3.29 12.41
CA ASN A 50 -11.00 -3.89 11.75
C ASN A 50 -10.67 -3.11 10.47
N SER A 51 -9.39 -2.87 10.25
CA SER A 51 -8.86 -2.33 9.00
C SER A 51 -7.86 -3.31 8.41
N THR A 52 -7.80 -3.35 7.08
CA THR A 52 -6.65 -3.92 6.38
C THR A 52 -5.62 -2.81 6.22
N ASN A 53 -4.47 -2.97 6.86
CA ASN A 53 -3.34 -2.05 6.75
C ASN A 53 -2.31 -2.63 5.79
N TRP A 54 -1.80 -1.81 4.90
CA TRP A 54 -0.78 -2.16 3.93
C TRP A 54 0.50 -1.40 4.23
N TYR A 55 1.62 -2.09 4.16
CA TYR A 55 2.93 -1.55 4.45
C TYR A 55 3.88 -1.81 3.29
N ALA A 56 4.78 -0.86 3.07
CA ALA A 56 5.89 -0.98 2.13
C ALA A 56 7.21 -0.99 2.89
N ASN A 57 8.12 -1.87 2.50
CA ASN A 57 9.48 -1.95 3.01
C ASN A 57 10.46 -2.02 1.82
N PRO A 58 11.24 -0.96 1.56
CA PRO A 58 12.25 -0.94 0.50
C PRO A 58 13.20 -2.15 0.56
N TYR A 59 13.49 -2.75 -0.61
CA TYR A 59 14.39 -3.89 -0.70
C TYR A 59 15.62 -3.61 -1.56
N ALA A 60 15.42 -3.21 -2.83
CA ALA A 60 16.53 -2.98 -3.76
C ALA A 60 16.17 -2.04 -4.91
N VAL A 61 17.18 -1.57 -5.65
CA VAL A 61 17.02 -0.83 -6.91
C VAL A 61 17.76 -1.59 -8.01
N LEU A 62 17.12 -1.81 -9.16
CA LEU A 62 17.67 -2.63 -10.25
C LEU A 62 18.82 -1.94 -11.02
N SER A 63 18.94 -0.61 -10.93
CA SER A 63 20.07 0.16 -11.49
C SER A 63 20.69 1.10 -10.45
N PRO A 64 21.44 0.57 -9.45
CA PRO A 64 21.90 1.37 -8.32
C PRO A 64 23.16 2.21 -8.62
N THR A 65 23.67 2.20 -9.87
CA THR A 65 24.94 2.85 -10.24
C THR A 65 24.89 4.38 -10.14
N LYS A 66 23.69 4.97 -10.06
CA LYS A 66 23.48 6.41 -9.90
C LYS A 66 22.75 6.69 -8.59
N ARG A 67 23.43 6.48 -7.46
CA ARG A 67 22.81 6.52 -6.12
C ARG A 67 22.13 7.85 -5.77
N HIS A 68 22.61 8.95 -6.35
CA HIS A 68 22.09 10.30 -6.14
C HIS A 68 20.94 10.68 -7.09
N LEU A 69 20.48 9.77 -7.94
CA LEU A 69 19.34 10.00 -8.82
C LEU A 69 18.10 9.24 -8.32
N LYS A 70 16.94 9.72 -8.75
CA LYS A 70 15.67 9.06 -8.48
C LYS A 70 15.68 7.65 -9.08
N PRO A 71 15.35 6.61 -8.30
CA PRO A 71 15.25 5.26 -8.85
C PRO A 71 14.08 5.17 -9.83
N GLU A 72 14.34 4.63 -11.02
CA GLU A 72 13.28 4.38 -12.02
C GLU A 72 12.55 3.05 -11.76
N VAL A 73 13.28 2.04 -11.27
CA VAL A 73 12.76 0.69 -11.00
C VAL A 73 13.26 0.20 -9.64
N MET A 74 12.32 -0.15 -8.77
CA MET A 74 12.55 -0.51 -7.36
C MET A 74 11.94 -1.86 -7.04
N MET A 75 12.53 -2.58 -6.09
CA MET A 75 11.96 -3.76 -5.45
C MET A 75 11.56 -3.42 -4.03
N ILE A 76 10.33 -3.75 -3.65
CA ILE A 76 9.70 -3.37 -2.37
C ILE A 76 8.98 -4.59 -1.81
N TYR A 77 9.19 -4.92 -0.53
CA TYR A 77 8.30 -5.86 0.16
C TYR A 77 7.02 -5.16 0.57
N VAL A 78 5.89 -5.70 0.13
CA VAL A 78 4.56 -5.18 0.43
C VAL A 78 3.84 -6.18 1.31
N SER A 79 3.53 -5.77 2.53
CA SER A 79 2.84 -6.61 3.50
C SER A 79 1.49 -6.07 3.89
N SER A 80 0.57 -6.96 4.26
CA SER A 80 -0.75 -6.60 4.77
C SER A 80 -0.96 -7.13 6.19
N GLU A 81 -1.53 -6.33 7.06
CA GLU A 81 -2.08 -6.73 8.36
C GLU A 81 -3.60 -6.54 8.35
N GLY A 82 -4.33 -7.34 9.12
CA GLY A 82 -5.80 -7.28 9.19
C GLY A 82 -6.52 -8.29 8.29
N TYR A 83 -5.82 -8.84 7.29
CA TYR A 83 -6.16 -10.17 6.81
C TYR A 83 -5.71 -11.17 7.86
N SER A 84 -6.63 -11.98 8.33
CA SER A 84 -6.48 -13.43 8.33
C SER A 84 -5.14 -14.07 8.66
N ASP A 85 -4.24 -14.06 7.67
CA ASP A 85 -2.97 -14.75 7.66
C ASP A 85 -1.83 -13.78 7.29
N GLY A 86 -2.15 -12.51 6.99
CA GLY A 86 -1.24 -11.56 6.35
C GLY A 86 -0.69 -12.06 5.01
N PHE A 87 -0.21 -11.15 4.17
CA PHE A 87 0.60 -11.52 3.00
C PHE A 87 1.85 -10.66 3.02
N GLU A 88 2.92 -11.18 2.43
CA GLU A 88 4.10 -10.43 2.10
C GLU A 88 4.48 -10.79 0.65
N ASN A 89 4.48 -9.78 -0.22
CA ASN A 89 4.79 -9.93 -1.63
C ASN A 89 5.99 -9.05 -1.96
N LEU A 90 6.98 -9.59 -2.66
CA LEU A 90 8.01 -8.77 -3.30
C LEU A 90 7.41 -8.17 -4.58
N VAL A 91 7.44 -6.85 -4.72
CA VAL A 91 6.96 -6.16 -5.91
C VAL A 91 8.09 -5.42 -6.62
N GLN A 92 8.09 -5.46 -7.94
CA GLN A 92 8.86 -4.55 -8.77
C GLN A 92 7.98 -3.37 -9.16
N LEU A 93 8.36 -2.16 -8.75
CA LEU A 93 7.70 -0.92 -9.11
C LEU A 93 8.52 -0.19 -10.17
N ASN A 94 7.95 0.00 -11.36
CA ASN A 94 8.56 0.75 -12.45
C ASN A 94 7.87 2.11 -12.59
N CYS A 95 8.53 3.16 -12.09
CA CYS A 95 7.98 4.53 -12.13
C CYS A 95 8.03 5.16 -13.52
N LYS A 96 8.85 4.63 -14.42
CA LYS A 96 8.95 5.10 -15.81
C LYS A 96 7.88 4.48 -16.70
N ASN A 97 7.58 3.20 -16.49
CA ASN A 97 6.52 2.48 -17.17
C ASN A 97 5.66 1.68 -16.18
N PRO A 98 4.64 2.31 -15.55
CA PRO A 98 3.82 1.68 -14.51
C PRO A 98 3.21 0.33 -14.87
N ILE A 99 2.90 0.09 -16.15
CA ILE A 99 2.30 -1.16 -16.64
C ILE A 99 3.26 -2.37 -16.53
N GLU A 100 4.57 -2.13 -16.45
CA GLU A 100 5.59 -3.17 -16.26
C GLU A 100 5.79 -3.53 -14.77
N SER A 101 5.06 -2.88 -13.86
CA SER A 101 5.12 -3.19 -12.43
C SER A 101 4.34 -4.45 -12.10
N HIS A 102 4.89 -5.27 -11.20
CA HIS A 102 4.39 -6.62 -10.95
C HIS A 102 4.82 -7.16 -9.58
N ILE A 103 4.14 -8.20 -9.12
CA ILE A 103 4.62 -9.07 -8.02
C ILE A 103 5.66 -10.04 -8.59
N VAL A 104 6.79 -10.14 -7.92
CA VAL A 104 7.87 -11.08 -8.20
C VAL A 104 7.60 -12.36 -7.43
N HIS A 105 7.23 -13.44 -8.12
CA HIS A 105 6.90 -14.72 -7.48
C HIS A 105 8.12 -15.66 -7.42
N ASP A 106 8.97 -15.64 -8.46
CA ASP A 106 10.25 -16.33 -8.47
C ASP A 106 11.25 -15.48 -9.27
N PRO A 107 12.18 -14.76 -8.60
CA PRO A 107 13.14 -13.89 -9.26
C PRO A 107 14.11 -14.64 -10.18
N LEU A 108 14.19 -15.98 -10.10
CA LEU A 108 15.05 -16.81 -10.94
C LEU A 108 14.29 -17.43 -12.13
N LYS A 109 12.95 -17.37 -12.17
CA LYS A 109 12.13 -18.00 -13.22
C LYS A 109 11.24 -17.03 -13.99
N ASP A 110 11.44 -15.73 -13.81
CA ASP A 110 10.64 -14.65 -14.43
C ASP A 110 9.11 -14.84 -14.27
N ARG A 111 8.72 -15.52 -13.18
CA ARG A 111 7.31 -15.68 -12.86
C ARG A 111 6.85 -14.42 -12.16
N SER A 112 6.13 -13.60 -12.91
CA SER A 112 5.55 -12.34 -12.44
C SER A 112 4.03 -12.38 -12.52
N ILE A 113 3.38 -11.63 -11.61
CA ILE A 113 1.94 -11.40 -11.63
C ILE A 113 1.74 -9.90 -11.78
N SER A 114 1.07 -9.46 -12.85
CA SER A 114 0.80 -8.03 -13.04
C SER A 114 -0.05 -7.48 -11.89
N PHE A 115 0.10 -6.19 -11.55
CA PHE A 115 -0.79 -5.57 -10.57
C PHE A 115 -2.26 -5.64 -10.98
N LYS A 116 -2.55 -5.57 -12.29
CA LYS A 116 -3.91 -5.73 -12.81
C LYS A 116 -4.51 -7.08 -12.42
N GLU A 117 -3.74 -8.15 -12.56
CA GLU A 117 -4.17 -9.50 -12.20
C GLU A 117 -4.28 -9.68 -10.69
N SER A 118 -3.27 -9.23 -9.93
CA SER A 118 -3.26 -9.27 -8.47
C SER A 118 -4.47 -8.60 -7.83
N MET A 119 -4.87 -7.43 -8.34
CA MET A 119 -6.05 -6.70 -7.87
C MET A 119 -7.38 -7.40 -8.21
N ALA A 120 -7.38 -8.34 -9.16
CA ALA A 120 -8.58 -9.07 -9.57
C ALA A 120 -8.83 -10.34 -8.73
N TYR A 121 -7.82 -10.85 -8.00
CA TYR A 121 -8.00 -12.01 -7.13
C TYR A 121 -9.02 -11.72 -6.04
N PRO A 122 -9.93 -12.65 -5.71
CA PRO A 122 -11.00 -12.40 -4.75
C PRO A 122 -10.45 -12.23 -3.34
N ASN A 123 -11.18 -11.50 -2.48
CA ASN A 123 -10.94 -11.50 -1.04
C ASN A 123 -11.52 -12.77 -0.42
N ASN A 124 -10.89 -13.92 -0.70
CA ASN A 124 -11.33 -15.24 -0.23
C ASN A 124 -10.12 -16.11 0.07
N ARG A 125 -9.94 -16.49 1.35
CA ARG A 125 -8.81 -17.34 1.79
C ARG A 125 -8.75 -18.70 1.11
N SER A 126 -9.88 -19.23 0.68
CA SER A 126 -9.93 -20.52 0.00
C SER A 126 -9.44 -20.45 -1.45
N ASP A 127 -9.22 -19.25 -1.99
CA ASP A 127 -8.61 -19.07 -3.30
C ASP A 127 -7.09 -19.26 -3.22
N LYS A 128 -6.55 -20.17 -4.02
CA LYS A 128 -5.10 -20.46 -4.06
C LYS A 128 -4.24 -19.24 -4.45
N ASN A 129 -4.82 -18.25 -5.13
CA ASN A 129 -4.14 -17.02 -5.55
C ASN A 129 -4.34 -15.88 -4.55
N PHE A 130 -5.09 -16.09 -3.46
CA PHE A 130 -5.37 -15.07 -2.46
C PHE A 130 -4.08 -14.43 -1.88
N VAL A 131 -3.03 -15.23 -1.72
CA VAL A 131 -1.72 -14.76 -1.23
C VAL A 131 -1.03 -13.76 -2.15
N ASN A 132 -1.40 -13.76 -3.44
CA ASN A 132 -0.87 -12.86 -4.45
C ASN A 132 -1.75 -11.61 -4.62
N ARG A 133 -2.76 -11.40 -3.78
CA ARG A 133 -3.66 -10.25 -3.85
C ARG A 133 -2.96 -8.99 -3.34
N LEU A 134 -3.15 -7.88 -4.06
CA LEU A 134 -2.87 -6.52 -3.62
C LEU A 134 -4.14 -5.69 -3.82
N ASP A 135 -4.57 -4.95 -2.80
CA ASP A 135 -5.72 -4.07 -2.96
C ASP A 135 -5.38 -2.87 -3.85
N ARG A 136 -6.36 -2.39 -4.62
CA ARG A 136 -6.18 -1.23 -5.51
C ARG A 136 -5.61 -0.01 -4.78
N GLY A 137 -6.14 0.30 -3.59
CA GLY A 137 -5.64 1.42 -2.79
C GLY A 137 -4.19 1.25 -2.33
N ALA A 138 -3.73 0.01 -2.10
CA ALA A 138 -2.33 -0.27 -1.78
C ALA A 138 -1.43 -0.04 -2.99
N VAL A 139 -1.86 -0.48 -4.18
CA VAL A 139 -1.13 -0.22 -5.44
C VAL A 139 -1.04 1.28 -5.72
N GLU A 140 -2.15 2.01 -5.61
CA GLU A 140 -2.17 3.47 -5.78
C GLU A 140 -1.25 4.18 -4.78
N ALA A 141 -1.24 3.73 -3.52
CA ALA A 141 -0.36 4.29 -2.49
C ALA A 141 1.13 4.04 -2.75
N LEU A 142 1.50 2.87 -3.30
CA LEU A 142 2.89 2.58 -3.72
C LEU A 142 3.37 3.59 -4.76
N PHE A 143 2.59 3.79 -5.83
CA PHE A 143 2.96 4.75 -6.89
C PHE A 143 3.00 6.18 -6.37
N ASN A 144 2.01 6.60 -5.57
CA ASN A 144 1.97 7.94 -5.00
C ASN A 144 3.19 8.24 -4.12
N ARG A 145 3.67 7.23 -3.38
CA ARG A 145 4.81 7.37 -2.50
C ARG A 145 6.14 7.41 -3.26
N TYR A 146 6.34 6.48 -4.19
CA TYR A 146 7.66 6.22 -4.73
C TYR A 146 7.95 6.83 -6.13
N CYS A 147 6.93 7.31 -6.90
CA CYS A 147 7.10 7.67 -8.33
C CYS A 147 7.06 9.16 -8.75
#